data_AF-A0A926G162-F1
#
_entry.id   AF-A0A926G162-F1
#
_cell.length_a   1.000
_cell.length_b   1.000
_cell.length_c   1.000
_cell.angle_alpha   90.00
_cell.angle_beta   90.00
_cell.angle_gamma   90.00
#
_symmetry.space_group_name_H-M   'P 1'
#
loop_
_entity.id
_entity.type
_entity.pdbx_description
1 polymer ?
#
loop_
_entity_poly.entity_id
_entity_poly.type
_entity_poly.pdbx_seq_one_letter_code
_entity_poly.pdbx_strand_id
1 'polypeptide(L)'
;MPEATAVRTEPPTMIALLDAEALVLAEIAGAFGRMFAGNGERDGQVSAILAHAAASRAIVGEVVHEHKTARGVTADRAAITALFKVVDSVVAEIEQTAQTVRRYNLALFDPNAQQLAHGAVDAVDAIATALPFLRSASRYRAKMRCIAMELIEFRVCADDLDATGLHALFEASADTTAYIAQREIHRHLRYLADRLDAVATILEALAD
;
A
#
# COMPACT_ATOMS: atom_id res chain seq x y z
N MET A 1 44.01 -13.63 -19.14
CA MET A 1 42.87 -12.74 -18.82
C MET A 1 42.42 -13.12 -17.41
N PRO A 2 42.40 -12.21 -16.43
CA PRO A 2 41.92 -12.55 -15.10
C PRO A 2 40.38 -12.66 -15.14
N GLU A 3 39.83 -13.76 -14.63
CA GLU A 3 38.41 -13.93 -14.38
C GLU A 3 37.95 -12.84 -13.41
N ALA A 4 37.05 -11.97 -13.87
CA ALA A 4 36.36 -11.03 -13.02
C ALA A 4 35.54 -11.83 -12.01
N THR A 5 36.07 -11.95 -10.79
CA THR A 5 35.35 -12.50 -9.65
C THR A 5 34.18 -11.56 -9.40
N ALA A 6 32.99 -11.92 -9.88
CA ALA A 6 31.78 -11.18 -9.57
C ALA A 6 31.66 -11.15 -8.06
N VAL A 7 31.83 -9.95 -7.47
CA VAL A 7 31.54 -9.71 -6.06
C VAL A 7 30.07 -10.03 -5.88
N ARG A 8 29.75 -11.25 -5.45
CA ARG A 8 28.40 -11.59 -5.00
C ARG A 8 28.18 -10.77 -3.73
N THR A 9 27.48 -9.66 -3.88
CA THR A 9 26.89 -8.96 -2.73
C THR A 9 26.05 -10.00 -1.97
N GLU A 10 26.29 -10.12 -0.67
CA GLU A 10 25.46 -10.99 0.18
C GLU A 10 23.99 -10.61 0.01
N PRO A 11 23.07 -11.60 -0.03
CA PRO A 11 21.65 -11.32 -0.14
C PRO A 11 21.21 -10.43 1.04
N PRO A 12 20.27 -9.49 0.81
CA PRO A 12 19.83 -8.57 1.86
C PRO A 12 19.22 -9.32 3.04
N THR A 13 19.48 -8.83 4.25
CA THR A 13 18.87 -9.39 5.46
C THR A 13 17.39 -9.00 5.56
N MET A 14 16.56 -9.81 6.22
CA MET A 14 15.16 -9.48 6.51
C MET A 14 15.03 -8.08 7.15
N ILE A 15 15.97 -7.71 8.02
CA ILE A 15 16.03 -6.41 8.69
C ILE A 15 16.19 -5.25 7.69
N ALA A 16 17.04 -5.42 6.67
CA ALA A 16 17.24 -4.43 5.62
C ALA A 16 16.04 -4.35 4.68
N LEU A 17 15.38 -5.48 4.40
CA LEU A 17 14.17 -5.53 3.58
C LEU A 17 13.00 -4.78 4.24
N LEU A 18 12.84 -4.90 5.56
CA LEU A 18 11.84 -4.12 6.32
C LEU A 18 12.03 -2.61 6.19
N ASP A 19 13.27 -2.12 6.33
CA ASP A 19 13.57 -0.68 6.20
C ASP A 19 13.38 -0.19 4.76
N ALA A 20 13.81 -0.99 3.79
CA ALA A 20 13.65 -0.65 2.38
C ALA A 20 12.16 -0.54 2.01
N GLU A 21 11.33 -1.50 2.45
CA GLU A 21 9.90 -1.48 2.19
C GLU A 21 9.21 -0.29 2.86
N ALA A 22 9.58 0.04 4.11
CA ALA A 22 9.03 1.21 4.80
C ALA A 22 9.28 2.51 4.02
N LEU A 23 10.48 2.69 3.45
CA LEU A 23 10.80 3.85 2.63
C LEU A 23 10.00 3.85 1.32
N VAL A 24 9.88 2.69 0.65
CA VAL A 24 9.12 2.57 -0.59
C VAL A 24 7.64 2.88 -0.38
N LEU A 25 7.03 2.39 0.71
CA LEU A 25 5.63 2.67 1.04
C LEU A 25 5.38 4.15 1.28
N ALA A 26 6.28 4.85 2.00
CA ALA A 26 6.16 6.29 2.22
C ALA A 26 6.21 7.10 0.90
N GLU A 27 7.08 6.70 -0.04
CA GLU A 27 7.15 7.33 -1.36
C GLU A 27 5.88 7.05 -2.20
N ILE A 28 5.33 5.84 -2.11
CA ILE A 28 4.05 5.47 -2.76
C ILE A 28 2.91 6.32 -2.18
N ALA A 29 2.81 6.41 -0.85
CA ALA A 29 1.80 7.19 -0.14
C ALA A 29 1.87 8.67 -0.56
N GLY A 30 3.07 9.25 -0.56
CA GLY A 30 3.29 10.63 -0.99
C GLY A 30 2.89 10.88 -2.44
N ALA A 31 3.24 9.98 -3.37
CA ALA A 31 2.87 10.10 -4.78
C ALA A 31 1.35 9.93 -4.99
N PHE A 32 0.73 8.99 -4.29
CA PHE A 32 -0.72 8.75 -4.34
C PHE A 32 -1.51 9.95 -3.81
N GLY A 33 -1.10 10.52 -2.67
CA GLY A 33 -1.71 11.72 -2.11
C GLY A 33 -1.60 12.93 -3.05
N ARG A 34 -0.43 13.15 -3.66
CA ARG A 34 -0.25 14.23 -4.66
C ARG A 34 -1.13 14.05 -5.90
N MET A 35 -1.28 12.80 -6.37
CA MET A 35 -2.15 12.47 -7.49
C MET A 35 -3.61 12.85 -7.21
N PHE A 36 -4.14 12.50 -6.04
CA PHE A 36 -5.53 12.81 -5.68
C PHE A 36 -5.77 14.28 -5.30
N ALA A 37 -4.76 14.96 -4.77
CA ALA A 37 -4.83 16.40 -4.51
C ALA A 37 -4.82 17.24 -5.80
N GLY A 38 -4.55 16.65 -6.97
CA GLY A 38 -4.35 17.38 -8.22
C GLY A 38 -3.08 18.24 -8.22
N ASN A 39 -2.15 17.95 -7.32
CA ASN A 39 -0.91 18.71 -7.15
C ASN A 39 0.21 18.11 -8.01
N GLY A 40 0.71 18.89 -8.97
CA GLY A 40 1.80 18.48 -9.87
C GLY A 40 1.32 17.77 -11.14
N GLU A 41 2.28 17.24 -11.91
CA GLU A 41 1.98 16.55 -13.17
C GLU A 41 1.45 15.12 -12.92
N ARG A 42 0.19 14.86 -13.28
CA ARG A 42 -0.49 13.56 -13.15
C ARG A 42 0.37 12.40 -13.64
N ASP A 43 0.91 12.50 -14.86
CA ASP A 43 1.74 11.45 -15.45
C ASP A 43 3.05 11.23 -14.68
N GLY A 44 3.60 12.29 -14.08
CA GLY A 44 4.74 12.21 -13.17
C GLY A 44 4.42 11.39 -11.92
N GLN A 45 3.28 11.66 -11.26
CA GLN A 45 2.88 10.90 -10.07
C GLN A 45 2.57 9.44 -10.39
N VAL A 46 1.86 9.17 -11.50
CA VAL A 46 1.59 7.80 -11.95
C VAL A 46 2.90 7.07 -12.24
N SER A 47 3.86 7.70 -12.90
CA SER A 47 5.17 7.08 -13.20
C SER A 47 5.97 6.79 -11.94
N ALA A 48 5.93 7.68 -10.96
CA ALA A 48 6.55 7.45 -9.64
C ALA A 48 5.93 6.25 -8.93
N ILE A 49 4.59 6.18 -8.84
CA ILE A 49 3.88 5.04 -8.22
C ILE A 49 4.28 3.73 -8.89
N LEU A 50 4.32 3.67 -10.22
CA LEU A 50 4.71 2.46 -10.96
C LEU A 50 6.16 2.03 -10.66
N ALA A 51 7.08 2.98 -10.59
CA ALA A 51 8.48 2.71 -10.26
C ALA A 51 8.63 2.18 -8.83
N HIS A 52 7.94 2.79 -7.86
CA HIS A 52 7.97 2.34 -6.47
C HIS A 52 7.26 1.00 -6.27
N ALA A 53 6.15 0.74 -6.98
CA ALA A 53 5.47 -0.55 -6.95
C ALA A 53 6.36 -1.68 -7.50
N ALA A 54 7.15 -1.41 -8.55
CA ALA A 54 8.14 -2.36 -9.04
C ALA A 54 9.26 -2.62 -8.01
N ALA A 55 9.69 -1.59 -7.27
CA ALA A 55 10.67 -1.73 -6.19
C ALA A 55 10.12 -2.57 -5.01
N SER A 56 8.89 -2.30 -4.56
CA SER A 56 8.21 -3.10 -3.52
C SER A 56 8.08 -4.57 -3.94
N ARG A 57 7.63 -4.84 -5.18
CA ARG A 57 7.57 -6.22 -5.72
C ARG A 57 8.93 -6.93 -5.72
N ALA A 58 10.02 -6.21 -5.98
CA ALA A 58 11.36 -6.79 -5.89
C ALA A 58 11.73 -7.15 -4.45
N ILE A 59 11.40 -6.28 -3.48
CA ILE A 59 11.61 -6.52 -2.05
C ILE A 59 10.80 -7.74 -1.57
N VAL A 60 9.52 -7.83 -1.95
CA VAL A 60 8.66 -8.99 -1.65
C VAL A 60 9.27 -10.29 -2.21
N GLY A 61 9.85 -10.23 -3.42
CA GLY A 61 10.58 -11.34 -4.02
C GLY A 61 11.77 -11.82 -3.17
N GLU A 62 12.57 -10.88 -2.67
CA GLU A 62 13.70 -11.15 -1.76
C GLU A 62 13.25 -11.69 -0.41
N VAL A 63 12.16 -11.17 0.18
CA VAL A 63 11.58 -11.69 1.43
C VAL A 63 11.15 -13.15 1.26
N VAL A 64 10.45 -13.46 0.18
CA VAL A 64 10.02 -14.84 -0.13
C VAL A 64 11.23 -15.75 -0.39
N HIS A 65 12.29 -15.23 -1.01
CA HIS A 65 13.53 -15.98 -1.22
C HIS A 65 14.27 -16.27 0.09
N GLU A 66 14.44 -15.27 0.96
CA GLU A 66 15.07 -15.40 2.28
C GLU A 66 14.32 -16.41 3.15
N HIS A 67 12.99 -16.34 3.15
CA HIS A 67 12.14 -17.30 3.86
C HIS A 67 12.35 -18.75 3.37
N LYS A 68 12.44 -18.97 2.05
CA LYS A 68 12.60 -20.31 1.46
C LYS A 68 14.00 -20.91 1.63
N THR A 69 15.03 -20.06 1.70
CA THR A 69 16.44 -20.51 1.73
C THR A 69 17.02 -20.60 3.13
N ALA A 70 16.34 -20.04 4.14
CA ALA A 70 16.73 -20.13 5.53
C ALA A 70 16.82 -21.59 6.01
N ARG A 71 17.89 -21.94 6.75
CA ARG A 71 18.11 -23.26 7.37
C ARG A 71 17.12 -23.61 8.51
N GLY A 72 16.07 -22.82 8.68
CA GLY A 72 14.98 -22.97 9.64
C GLY A 72 13.97 -21.84 9.50
N VAL A 73 12.68 -22.17 9.45
CA VAL A 73 11.58 -21.20 9.43
C VAL A 73 11.09 -20.99 10.86
N THR A 74 11.23 -19.77 11.37
CA THR A 74 10.62 -19.37 12.65
C THR A 74 9.17 -18.94 12.42
N ALA A 75 8.32 -19.04 13.44
CA ALA A 75 6.95 -18.54 13.38
C ALA A 75 6.91 -17.05 12.95
N ASP A 76 7.84 -16.25 13.49
CA ASP A 76 8.01 -14.84 13.14
C ASP A 76 8.26 -14.64 11.64
N ARG A 77 9.11 -15.47 11.01
CA ARG A 77 9.39 -15.37 9.56
C ARG A 77 8.18 -15.71 8.70
N ALA A 78 7.37 -16.68 9.10
CA ALA A 78 6.15 -17.03 8.38
C ALA A 78 5.12 -15.89 8.45
N ALA A 79 4.95 -15.29 9.63
CA ALA A 79 4.04 -14.17 9.84
C ALA A 79 4.51 -12.89 9.10
N ILE A 80 5.81 -12.57 9.12
CA ILE A 80 6.38 -11.48 8.32
C ILE A 80 6.15 -11.72 6.82
N THR A 81 6.37 -12.95 6.33
CA THR A 81 6.12 -13.27 4.92
C THR A 81 4.64 -13.12 4.56
N ALA A 82 3.72 -13.47 5.48
CA ALA A 82 2.29 -13.24 5.30
C ALA A 82 1.96 -11.75 5.24
N LEU A 83 2.57 -10.93 6.10
CA LEU A 83 2.43 -9.48 6.09
C LEU A 83 2.88 -8.88 4.75
N PHE A 84 4.05 -9.26 4.25
CA PHE A 84 4.54 -8.76 2.96
C PHE A 84 3.61 -9.10 1.79
N LYS A 85 2.92 -10.24 1.82
CA LYS A 85 1.94 -10.59 0.78
C LYS A 85 0.71 -9.69 0.81
N VAL A 86 0.20 -9.36 1.99
CA VAL A 86 -0.95 -8.44 2.09
C VAL A 86 -0.53 -7.00 1.78
N VAL A 87 0.68 -6.58 2.16
CA VAL A 87 1.26 -5.28 1.75
C VAL A 87 1.43 -5.20 0.23
N ASP A 88 1.94 -6.24 -0.43
CA ASP A 88 2.05 -6.30 -1.91
C ASP A 88 0.68 -6.11 -2.57
N SER A 89 -0.39 -6.67 -1.98
CA SER A 89 -1.75 -6.48 -2.49
C SER A 89 -2.22 -5.01 -2.39
N VAL A 90 -1.87 -4.31 -1.31
CA VAL A 90 -2.13 -2.87 -1.13
C VAL A 90 -1.41 -2.07 -2.22
N VAL A 91 -0.12 -2.32 -2.40
CA VAL A 91 0.70 -1.65 -3.43
C VAL A 91 0.16 -1.92 -4.84
N ALA A 92 -0.24 -3.15 -5.13
CA ALA A 92 -0.84 -3.52 -6.41
C ALA A 92 -2.15 -2.77 -6.69
N GLU A 93 -2.99 -2.54 -5.67
CA GLU A 93 -4.22 -1.76 -5.84
C GLU A 93 -3.94 -0.28 -6.05
N ILE A 94 -2.94 0.28 -5.38
CA ILE A 94 -2.47 1.67 -5.61
C ILE A 94 -1.95 1.81 -7.05
N GLU A 95 -1.12 0.87 -7.51
CA GLU A 95 -0.64 0.80 -8.89
C GLU A 95 -1.82 0.74 -9.88
N GLN A 96 -2.81 -0.12 -9.63
CA GLN A 96 -3.98 -0.25 -10.48
C GLN A 96 -4.82 1.02 -10.52
N THR A 97 -5.01 1.67 -9.37
CA THR A 97 -5.71 2.96 -9.26
C THR A 97 -5.02 4.03 -10.11
N ALA A 98 -3.70 4.17 -9.98
CA ALA A 98 -2.92 5.13 -10.75
C ALA A 98 -2.98 4.87 -12.26
N GLN A 99 -2.95 3.60 -12.67
CA GLN A 99 -3.12 3.24 -14.08
C GLN A 99 -4.52 3.57 -14.59
N THR A 100 -5.56 3.38 -13.79
CA THR A 100 -6.95 3.76 -14.13
C THR A 100 -7.09 5.27 -14.26
N VAL A 101 -6.52 6.05 -13.34
CA VAL A 101 -6.45 7.53 -13.44
C VAL A 101 -5.82 7.97 -14.76
N ARG A 102 -4.69 7.34 -15.14
CA ARG A 102 -4.04 7.61 -16.43
C ARG A 102 -4.89 7.18 -17.62
N ARG A 103 -5.51 5.99 -17.57
CA ARG A 103 -6.31 5.43 -18.67
C ARG A 103 -7.49 6.34 -19.02
N TYR A 104 -8.14 6.92 -18.03
CA TYR A 104 -9.27 7.83 -18.22
C TYR A 104 -8.89 9.31 -18.23
N ASN A 105 -7.59 9.61 -18.15
CA ASN A 105 -7.06 10.96 -18.10
C ASN A 105 -7.78 11.84 -17.05
N LEU A 106 -8.03 11.28 -15.86
CA LEU A 106 -8.71 11.98 -14.77
C LEU A 106 -7.75 12.96 -14.11
N ALA A 107 -8.19 14.22 -13.98
CA ALA A 107 -7.43 15.29 -13.33
C ALA A 107 -8.10 15.81 -12.05
N LEU A 108 -9.39 15.53 -11.89
CA LEU A 108 -10.20 15.97 -10.77
C LEU A 108 -10.94 14.77 -10.19
N PHE A 109 -11.09 14.78 -8.87
CA PHE A 109 -11.78 13.77 -8.08
C PHE A 109 -12.81 14.49 -7.21
N ASP A 110 -13.93 13.83 -6.95
CA ASP A 110 -14.91 14.39 -6.02
C ASP A 110 -14.37 14.39 -4.57
N PRO A 111 -14.98 15.17 -3.66
CA PRO A 111 -14.48 15.30 -2.29
C PRO A 111 -14.41 13.98 -1.51
N ASN A 112 -15.32 13.03 -1.74
CA ASN A 112 -15.30 11.75 -1.02
C ASN A 112 -14.18 10.85 -1.53
N ALA A 113 -13.94 10.80 -2.84
CA ALA A 113 -12.77 10.11 -3.40
C ALA A 113 -11.44 10.69 -2.89
N GLN A 114 -11.34 12.02 -2.74
CA GLN A 114 -10.17 12.66 -2.14
C GLN A 114 -9.99 12.27 -0.67
N GLN A 115 -11.08 12.25 0.11
CA GLN A 115 -11.03 11.88 1.53
C GLN A 115 -10.69 10.40 1.72
N LEU A 116 -11.25 9.50 0.90
CA LEU A 116 -10.87 8.09 0.85
C LEU A 116 -9.39 7.90 0.54
N ALA A 117 -8.87 8.61 -0.46
CA ALA A 117 -7.46 8.56 -0.82
C ALA A 117 -6.57 9.09 0.32
N HIS A 118 -6.98 10.15 1.02
CA HIS A 118 -6.24 10.69 2.17
C HIS A 118 -6.14 9.67 3.31
N GLY A 119 -7.26 9.08 3.72
CA GLY A 119 -7.23 8.04 4.76
C GLY A 119 -6.42 6.80 4.35
N ALA A 120 -6.43 6.45 3.06
CA ALA A 120 -5.58 5.37 2.55
C ALA A 120 -4.09 5.73 2.61
N VAL A 121 -3.71 6.99 2.33
CA VAL A 121 -2.33 7.49 2.50
C VAL A 121 -1.90 7.37 3.95
N ASP A 122 -2.71 7.86 4.89
CA ASP A 122 -2.43 7.78 6.32
C ASP A 122 -2.24 6.33 6.78
N ALA A 123 -3.09 5.42 6.30
CA ALA A 123 -2.98 3.99 6.60
C ALA A 123 -1.71 3.35 6.03
N VAL A 124 -1.30 3.71 4.80
CA VAL A 124 -0.04 3.21 4.20
C VAL A 124 1.17 3.73 4.97
N ASP A 125 1.17 4.98 5.40
CA ASP A 125 2.25 5.56 6.23
C ASP A 125 2.30 4.91 7.63
N ALA A 126 1.14 4.55 8.19
CA ALA A 126 1.07 3.79 9.44
C ALA A 126 1.68 2.38 9.27
N ILE A 127 1.40 1.69 8.16
CA ILE A 127 2.04 0.41 7.82
C ILE A 127 3.55 0.57 7.68
N ALA A 128 4.02 1.59 6.95
CA ALA A 128 5.44 1.88 6.81
C ALA A 128 6.12 2.07 8.18
N THR A 129 5.44 2.73 9.12
CA THR A 129 5.89 2.90 10.51
C THR A 129 5.94 1.59 11.28
N ALA A 130 5.03 0.64 11.00
CA ALA A 130 4.97 -0.66 11.66
C ALA A 130 6.11 -1.61 11.25
N LEU A 131 6.58 -1.55 10.00
CA LEU A 131 7.56 -2.52 9.48
C LEU A 131 8.85 -2.62 10.32
N PRO A 132 9.51 -1.51 10.73
CA PRO A 132 10.68 -1.59 11.60
C PRO A 132 10.42 -2.20 12.98
N PHE A 133 9.18 -2.17 13.49
CA PHE A 133 8.83 -2.76 14.78
C PHE A 133 8.94 -4.29 14.79
N LEU A 134 8.83 -4.94 13.63
CA LEU A 134 8.91 -6.40 13.49
C LEU A 134 10.28 -6.98 13.87
N ARG A 135 11.33 -6.14 13.91
CA ARG A 135 12.66 -6.50 14.47
C ARG A 135 12.59 -6.90 15.94
N SER A 136 11.59 -6.39 16.66
CA SER A 136 11.38 -6.63 18.08
C SER A 136 9.88 -6.60 18.38
N ALA A 137 9.10 -7.41 17.64
CA ALA A 137 7.64 -7.46 17.71
C ALA A 137 7.11 -7.51 19.15
N SER A 138 7.74 -8.33 20.01
CA SER A 138 7.38 -8.47 21.42
C SER A 138 7.44 -7.16 22.23
N ARG A 139 8.36 -6.25 21.89
CA ARG A 139 8.51 -4.92 22.52
C ARG A 139 7.46 -3.93 22.03
N TYR A 140 6.96 -4.12 20.81
CA TYR A 140 6.12 -3.15 20.11
C TYR A 140 4.68 -3.62 19.90
N ARG A 141 4.25 -4.73 20.53
CA ARG A 141 2.87 -5.26 20.43
C ARG A 141 1.79 -4.20 20.57
N ALA A 142 1.87 -3.36 21.60
CA ALA A 142 0.88 -2.30 21.82
C ALA A 142 0.81 -1.28 20.67
N LYS A 143 1.95 -0.93 20.06
CA LYS A 143 1.99 -0.02 18.90
C LYS A 143 1.42 -0.68 17.65
N MET A 144 1.75 -1.95 17.41
CA MET A 144 1.22 -2.71 16.27
C MET A 144 -0.30 -2.88 16.39
N ARG A 145 -0.83 -3.12 17.60
CA ARG A 145 -2.29 -3.13 17.85
C ARG A 145 -2.94 -1.78 17.58
N CYS A 146 -2.31 -0.68 17.99
CA CYS A 146 -2.81 0.67 17.71
C CYS A 146 -2.95 0.91 16.21
N ILE A 147 -1.91 0.58 15.44
CA ILE A 147 -1.92 0.69 13.97
C ILE A 147 -2.99 -0.22 13.37
N ALA A 148 -3.12 -1.47 13.84
CA ALA A 148 -4.16 -2.35 13.35
C ALA A 148 -5.57 -1.78 13.60
N MET A 149 -5.83 -1.20 14.78
CA MET A 149 -7.09 -0.54 15.08
C MET A 149 -7.36 0.67 14.17
N GLU A 150 -6.34 1.49 13.90
CA GLU A 150 -6.45 2.63 12.97
C GLU A 150 -6.86 2.17 11.56
N LEU A 151 -6.29 1.06 11.07
CA LEU A 151 -6.64 0.48 9.77
C LEU A 151 -8.07 -0.09 9.74
N ILE A 152 -8.52 -0.73 10.83
CA ILE A 152 -9.89 -1.25 10.97
C ILE A 152 -10.89 -0.09 11.01
N GLU A 153 -10.60 0.97 11.77
CA GLU A 153 -11.44 2.17 11.82
C GLU A 153 -11.52 2.86 10.46
N PHE A 154 -10.41 2.95 9.74
CA PHE A 154 -10.40 3.50 8.38
C PHE A 154 -11.29 2.70 7.42
N ARG A 155 -11.26 1.35 7.46
CA ARG A 155 -12.17 0.52 6.66
C ARG A 155 -13.62 0.90 6.88
N VAL A 156 -14.05 0.97 8.14
CA VAL A 156 -15.45 1.26 8.49
C VAL A 156 -15.83 2.64 7.95
N CYS A 157 -14.96 3.64 8.10
CA CYS A 157 -15.18 4.97 7.54
C CYS A 157 -15.23 4.98 6.00
N ALA A 158 -14.40 4.14 5.35
CA ALA A 158 -14.34 4.07 3.90
C ALA A 158 -15.64 3.56 3.28
N ASP A 159 -16.35 2.65 3.93
CA ASP A 159 -17.66 2.17 3.45
C ASP A 159 -18.71 3.29 3.41
N ASP A 160 -18.76 4.12 4.46
CA ASP A 160 -19.68 5.25 4.55
C ASP A 160 -19.34 6.35 3.53
N LEU A 161 -18.04 6.63 3.34
CA LEU A 161 -17.56 7.59 2.34
C LEU A 161 -17.83 7.13 0.92
N ASP A 162 -17.66 5.84 0.61
CA ASP A 162 -17.96 5.29 -0.71
C ASP A 162 -19.45 5.39 -1.03
N ALA A 163 -20.32 5.00 -0.09
CA ALA A 163 -21.77 5.07 -0.25
C ALA A 163 -22.25 6.52 -0.46
N THR A 164 -21.78 7.45 0.38
CA THR A 164 -22.12 8.87 0.30
C THR A 164 -21.59 9.49 -0.98
N GLY A 165 -20.34 9.18 -1.34
CA GLY A 165 -19.69 9.69 -2.54
C GLY A 165 -20.35 9.22 -3.83
N LEU A 166 -20.66 7.94 -3.96
CA LEU A 166 -21.35 7.41 -5.14
C LEU A 166 -22.74 8.00 -5.31
N HIS A 167 -23.47 8.23 -4.21
CA HIS A 167 -24.77 8.91 -4.26
C HIS A 167 -24.64 10.35 -4.75
N ALA A 168 -23.74 11.13 -4.15
CA ALA A 168 -23.50 12.51 -4.55
C ALA A 168 -22.99 12.63 -6.01
N LEU A 169 -22.10 11.73 -6.41
CA LEU A 169 -21.58 11.64 -7.77
C LEU A 169 -22.70 11.34 -8.77
N PHE A 170 -23.63 10.43 -8.43
CA PHE A 170 -24.77 10.10 -9.29
C PHE A 170 -25.70 11.30 -9.49
N GLU A 171 -26.05 12.01 -8.41
CA GLU A 171 -26.92 13.20 -8.47
C GLU A 171 -26.29 14.35 -9.27
N ALA A 172 -24.97 14.53 -9.17
CA ALA A 172 -24.26 15.62 -9.84
C ALA A 172 -23.91 15.33 -11.32
N SER A 173 -23.91 14.07 -11.73
CA SER A 173 -23.40 13.67 -13.05
C SER A 173 -24.46 13.77 -14.15
N ALA A 174 -24.30 14.74 -15.05
CA ALA A 174 -25.04 14.79 -16.31
C ALA A 174 -24.41 13.91 -17.41
N ASP A 175 -23.11 13.61 -17.30
CA ASP A 175 -22.35 12.79 -18.25
C ASP A 175 -22.13 11.38 -17.68
N THR A 176 -22.74 10.39 -18.32
CA THR A 176 -22.63 8.97 -17.94
C THR A 176 -21.20 8.44 -18.08
N THR A 177 -20.42 8.91 -19.05
CA THR A 177 -19.03 8.45 -19.23
C THR A 177 -18.14 8.98 -18.10
N ALA A 178 -18.31 10.25 -17.72
CA ALA A 178 -17.62 10.82 -16.57
C ALA A 178 -17.99 10.09 -15.26
N TYR A 179 -19.29 9.80 -15.07
CA TYR A 179 -19.76 9.02 -13.93
C TYR A 179 -19.10 7.63 -13.86
N ILE A 180 -19.05 6.91 -14.97
CA ILE A 180 -18.43 5.56 -15.02
C ILE A 180 -16.96 5.62 -14.61
N ALA A 181 -16.20 6.60 -15.13
CA ALA A 181 -14.79 6.75 -14.81
C ALA A 181 -14.56 7.05 -13.32
N GLN A 182 -15.33 7.98 -12.74
CA GLN A 182 -15.22 8.34 -11.33
C GLN A 182 -15.69 7.21 -10.40
N ARG A 183 -16.79 6.52 -10.76
CA ARG A 183 -17.25 5.32 -10.02
C ARG A 183 -16.20 4.21 -10.01
N GLU A 184 -15.41 4.08 -11.07
CA GLU A 184 -14.32 3.10 -11.10
C GLU A 184 -13.19 3.47 -10.12
N ILE A 185 -12.90 4.76 -9.93
CA ILE A 185 -11.96 5.23 -8.90
C ILE A 185 -12.48 4.91 -7.50
N HIS A 186 -13.75 5.18 -7.21
CA HIS A 186 -14.41 4.77 -5.96
C HIS A 186 -14.25 3.28 -5.67
N ARG A 187 -14.51 2.43 -6.68
CA ARG A 187 -14.32 0.98 -6.55
C ARG A 187 -12.88 0.61 -6.17
N HIS A 188 -11.89 1.23 -6.80
CA HIS A 188 -10.48 1.01 -6.48
C HIS A 188 -10.13 1.46 -5.05
N LEU A 189 -10.62 2.61 -4.62
CA LEU A 189 -10.40 3.12 -3.26
C LEU A 189 -11.03 2.23 -2.20
N ARG A 190 -12.23 1.68 -2.44
CA ARG A 190 -12.83 0.69 -1.54
C ARG A 190 -12.02 -0.62 -1.51
N TYR A 191 -11.56 -1.09 -2.66
CA TYR A 191 -10.68 -2.27 -2.71
C TYR A 191 -9.33 -2.03 -2.02
N LEU A 192 -8.81 -0.80 -2.09
CA LEU A 192 -7.63 -0.40 -1.36
C LEU A 192 -7.89 -0.41 0.13
N ALA A 193 -9.03 0.15 0.56
CA ALA A 193 -9.52 0.00 1.92
C ALA A 193 -9.48 -1.48 2.27
N ASP A 194 -10.20 -2.38 1.54
CA ASP A 194 -10.25 -3.86 1.69
C ASP A 194 -8.91 -4.53 2.06
N ARG A 195 -7.84 -4.13 1.38
CA ARG A 195 -6.51 -4.70 1.59
C ARG A 195 -5.82 -4.16 2.85
N LEU A 196 -6.11 -2.93 3.27
CA LEU A 196 -5.54 -2.35 4.49
C LEU A 196 -6.04 -3.06 5.77
N ASP A 197 -7.29 -3.49 5.85
CA ASP A 197 -7.79 -4.34 6.98
C ASP A 197 -7.19 -5.75 6.94
N ALA A 198 -6.90 -6.28 5.75
CA ALA A 198 -6.16 -7.53 5.64
C ALA A 198 -4.75 -7.38 6.25
N VAL A 199 -4.13 -6.19 6.12
CA VAL A 199 -2.89 -5.87 6.84
C VAL A 199 -3.13 -5.78 8.34
N ALA A 200 -4.21 -5.11 8.79
CA ALA A 200 -4.58 -5.03 10.20
C ALA A 200 -4.69 -6.42 10.85
N THR A 201 -5.38 -7.34 10.18
CA THR A 201 -5.55 -8.74 10.64
C THR A 201 -4.20 -9.42 10.89
N ILE A 202 -3.21 -9.21 10.01
CA ILE A 202 -1.87 -9.79 10.19
C ILE A 202 -1.09 -9.07 11.30
N LEU A 203 -1.24 -7.75 11.43
CA LEU A 203 -0.60 -6.98 12.51
C LEU A 203 -1.15 -7.36 13.88
N GLU A 204 -2.45 -7.61 14.03
CA GLU A 204 -3.05 -8.13 15.26
C GLU A 204 -2.46 -9.50 15.63
N ALA A 205 -2.40 -10.43 14.66
CA ALA A 205 -1.83 -11.75 14.88
C ALA A 205 -0.32 -11.72 15.24
N LEU A 206 0.43 -10.74 14.71
CA LEU A 206 1.83 -10.49 15.08
C LEU A 206 1.98 -9.83 16.47
N ALA A 207 0.90 -9.26 17.00
CA ALA A 207 0.88 -8.55 18.27
C ALA A 207 0.23 -9.33 19.42
N ASP A 208 -0.20 -10.55 19.19
CA ASP A 208 -0.64 -11.54 20.19
C ASP A 208 0.56 -12.31 20.78
#